data_AF-A0A5C8PN29-F1
#
_entry.id   AF-A0A5C8PN29-F1
#
_cell.length_a   1.000
_cell.length_b   1.000
_cell.length_c   1.000
_cell.angle_alpha   90.00
_cell.angle_beta   90.00
_cell.angle_gamma   90.00
#
_symmetry.space_group_name_H-M   'P 1'
#
loop_
_entity.id
_entity.type
_entity.pdbx_description
1 polymer ?
#
loop_
_entity_poly.entity_id
_entity_poly.type
_entity_poly.pdbx_seq_one_letter_code
_entity_poly.pdbx_strand_id
1 'polypeptide(L)'
;MGRSLQAMQDDDMANPAMLWVQEGAALWTRRAGSADKSCADCHGDVGGMAGVAARYPAFAAGLGRPVDLEQRINLCRTDKQKADALADESRELLALAAYVARQSRGRPIAPPDDARLQPFIAAGDALYRRRQGQLNLSCAQCHDDNAGRKLGGATIPQAHPTGYPIYRLEWQGLGSLKRRLRNCLVGMRAEAYGYDAPEYVALELFLLSRARGMTLESPAVRP
;
A
#
# COMPACT_ATOMS: atom_id res chain seq x y z
N MET A 1 12.08 -2.37 -16.00
CA MET A 1 12.33 -0.98 -15.55
C MET A 1 13.55 -0.46 -16.30
N GLY A 2 13.59 0.81 -16.70
CA GLY A 2 14.79 1.37 -17.34
C GLY A 2 15.93 1.55 -16.34
N ARG A 3 17.19 1.54 -16.81
CA ARG A 3 18.39 1.65 -15.95
C ARG A 3 18.40 2.91 -15.07
N SER A 4 17.98 4.05 -15.62
CA SER A 4 17.91 5.32 -14.87
C SER A 4 16.93 5.26 -13.70
N LEU A 5 15.79 4.59 -13.89
CA LEU A 5 14.78 4.45 -12.85
C LEU A 5 15.19 3.42 -11.78
N GLN A 6 15.94 2.38 -12.18
CA GLN A 6 16.60 1.47 -11.22
C GLN A 6 17.62 2.21 -10.36
N ALA A 7 18.51 3.00 -10.97
CA ALA A 7 19.46 3.81 -10.21
C ALA A 7 18.75 4.77 -9.22
N MET A 8 17.63 5.37 -9.61
CA MET A 8 16.82 6.22 -8.73
C MET A 8 16.15 5.44 -7.59
N GLN A 9 15.75 4.18 -7.82
CA GLN A 9 15.19 3.31 -6.78
C GLN A 9 16.25 2.89 -5.74
N ASP A 10 17.48 2.67 -6.21
CA ASP A 10 18.57 2.10 -5.42
C ASP A 10 19.32 3.16 -4.58
N ASP A 11 19.12 4.45 -4.87
CA ASP A 11 19.71 5.57 -4.14
C ASP A 11 18.65 6.41 -3.41
N ASP A 12 18.67 6.39 -2.07
CA ASP A 12 17.76 7.17 -1.22
C ASP A 12 17.88 8.69 -1.46
N MET A 13 19.04 9.20 -1.88
CA MET A 13 19.20 10.64 -2.19
C MET A 13 18.56 11.00 -3.54
N ALA A 14 18.49 10.04 -4.47
CA ALA A 14 17.82 10.23 -5.76
C ALA A 14 16.33 9.90 -5.71
N ASN A 15 15.88 9.07 -4.78
CA ASN A 15 14.49 8.64 -4.63
C ASN A 15 13.61 9.77 -4.05
N PRO A 16 12.69 10.38 -4.83
CA PRO A 16 11.87 11.49 -4.35
C PRO A 16 10.90 11.12 -3.23
N ALA A 17 10.58 9.82 -3.08
CA ALA A 17 9.74 9.33 -1.99
C ALA A 17 10.36 9.58 -0.61
N MET A 18 11.68 9.76 -0.53
CA MET A 18 12.38 9.98 0.72
C MET A 18 12.00 11.30 1.40
N LEU A 19 11.43 12.25 0.66
CA LEU A 19 10.81 13.45 1.25
C LEU A 19 9.62 13.11 2.15
N TRP A 20 8.77 12.16 1.74
CA TRP A 20 7.66 11.67 2.57
C TRP A 20 8.15 10.86 3.77
N VAL A 21 9.24 10.11 3.61
CA VAL A 21 9.85 9.37 4.72
C VAL A 21 10.36 10.34 5.80
N GLN A 22 11.02 11.44 5.40
CA GLN A 22 11.48 12.48 6.34
C GLN A 22 10.30 13.16 7.05
N GLU A 23 9.23 13.48 6.32
CA GLU A 23 8.01 14.04 6.91
C GLU A 23 7.33 13.05 7.86
N GLY A 24 7.29 11.77 7.50
CA GLY A 24 6.78 10.70 8.36
C GLY A 24 7.58 10.56 9.65
N ALA A 25 8.90 10.79 9.62
CA ALA A 25 9.74 10.83 10.81
C ALA A 25 9.37 11.99 11.75
N ALA A 26 9.08 13.17 11.20
CA ALA A 26 8.60 14.30 11.99
C ALA A 26 7.19 14.03 12.58
N LEU A 27 6.31 13.39 11.82
CA LEU A 27 4.97 13.01 12.28
C LEU A 27 5.00 11.93 13.37
N TRP A 28 5.95 10.99 13.30
CA TRP A 28 6.08 9.89 14.25
C TRP A 28 6.32 10.36 15.69
N THR A 29 7.06 11.46 15.85
CA THR A 29 7.39 12.05 17.16
C THR A 29 6.43 13.17 17.57
N ARG A 30 5.58 13.65 16.65
CA ARG A 30 4.59 14.69 16.93
C ARG A 30 3.46 14.15 17.79
N ARG A 31 3.21 14.78 18.93
CA ARG A 31 2.03 14.49 19.78
C ARG A 31 0.76 14.90 19.04
N ALA A 32 -0.31 14.12 19.18
CA ALA A 32 -1.58 14.36 18.51
C ALA A 32 -2.77 13.96 19.39
N GLY A 33 -3.92 14.58 19.09
CA GLY A 33 -5.21 14.30 19.71
C GLY A 33 -5.28 14.68 21.19
N SER A 34 -6.43 14.40 21.80
CA SER A 34 -6.67 14.74 23.21
C SER A 34 -5.89 13.88 24.20
N ALA A 35 -5.34 12.74 23.76
CA ALA A 35 -4.44 11.95 24.60
C ALA A 35 -3.02 12.54 24.70
N ASP A 36 -2.70 13.53 23.85
CA ASP A 36 -1.38 14.17 23.76
C ASP A 36 -0.24 13.15 23.65
N LYS A 37 -0.40 12.14 22.80
CA LYS A 37 0.60 11.07 22.55
C LYS A 37 1.10 11.10 21.12
N SER A 38 2.39 10.84 20.94
CA SER A 38 3.02 10.56 19.64
C SER A 38 3.00 9.05 19.34
N CYS A 39 3.33 8.66 18.11
CA CYS A 39 3.54 7.25 17.78
C CYS A 39 4.71 6.68 18.60
N ALA A 40 5.78 7.47 18.74
CA ALA A 40 6.98 7.12 19.50
C ALA A 40 6.72 6.87 20.99
N ASP A 41 5.74 7.54 21.61
CA ASP A 41 5.41 7.31 23.02
C ASP A 41 4.93 5.87 23.31
N CYS A 42 4.35 5.18 22.31
CA CYS A 42 3.87 3.81 22.46
C CYS A 42 4.76 2.78 21.75
N HIS A 43 5.33 3.14 20.60
CA HIS A 43 6.08 2.22 19.75
C HIS A 43 7.60 2.42 19.83
N GLY A 44 8.07 3.45 20.54
CA GLY A 44 9.48 3.78 20.65
C GLY A 44 10.08 4.30 19.33
N ASP A 45 11.35 3.99 19.12
CA ASP A 45 12.01 4.25 17.84
C ASP A 45 11.34 3.47 16.70
N VAL A 46 11.29 4.08 15.51
CA VAL A 46 10.64 3.47 14.34
C VAL A 46 11.29 2.14 13.94
N GLY A 47 12.56 1.90 14.30
CA GLY A 47 13.25 0.62 14.08
C GLY A 47 12.49 -0.59 14.62
N GLY A 48 11.69 -0.41 15.69
CA GLY A 48 10.79 -1.45 16.21
C GLY A 48 9.71 -1.90 15.23
N MET A 49 9.45 -1.14 14.15
CA MET A 49 8.50 -1.48 13.09
C MET A 49 9.10 -2.37 11.99
N ALA A 50 10.34 -2.86 12.16
CA ALA A 50 10.99 -3.72 11.18
C ALA A 50 10.17 -4.99 10.88
N GLY A 51 9.79 -5.17 9.60
CA GLY A 51 8.96 -6.29 9.14
C GLY A 51 7.47 -6.17 9.41
N VAL A 52 7.00 -5.07 10.02
CA VAL A 52 5.56 -4.86 10.25
C VAL A 52 4.84 -4.72 8.91
N ALA A 53 5.28 -3.81 8.03
CA ALA A 53 4.62 -3.56 6.75
C ALA A 53 4.61 -4.79 5.82
N ALA A 54 5.63 -5.64 5.89
CA ALA A 54 5.69 -6.89 5.12
C ALA A 54 4.59 -7.91 5.48
N ARG A 55 3.87 -7.70 6.58
CA ARG A 55 2.78 -8.57 7.07
C ARG A 55 1.39 -7.95 6.94
N TYR A 56 1.26 -6.75 6.38
CA TYR A 56 -0.04 -6.13 6.13
C TYR A 56 -0.54 -6.44 4.71
N PRO A 57 -1.86 -6.45 4.46
CA PRO A 57 -2.98 -6.35 5.40
C PRO A 57 -3.06 -7.48 6.43
N ALA A 58 -3.62 -7.18 7.60
CA ALA A 58 -3.75 -8.13 8.71
C ALA A 58 -5.14 -8.04 9.37
N PHE A 59 -5.59 -9.14 9.99
CA PHE A 59 -6.92 -9.21 10.61
C PHE A 59 -7.02 -8.30 11.85
N ALA A 60 -8.00 -7.39 11.86
CA ALA A 60 -8.33 -6.57 13.02
C ALA A 60 -9.51 -7.18 13.78
N ALA A 61 -9.22 -7.85 14.90
CA ALA A 61 -10.24 -8.57 15.67
C ALA A 61 -11.42 -7.67 16.11
N GLY A 62 -11.15 -6.43 16.53
CA GLY A 62 -12.19 -5.48 16.93
C GLY A 62 -13.14 -5.05 15.80
N LEU A 63 -12.73 -5.21 14.53
CA LEU A 63 -13.57 -4.90 13.37
C LEU A 63 -14.10 -6.15 12.65
N GLY A 64 -13.65 -7.35 13.03
CA GLY A 64 -14.02 -8.60 12.36
C GLY A 64 -13.57 -8.70 10.90
N ARG A 65 -12.60 -7.88 10.46
CA ARG A 65 -12.13 -7.81 9.06
C ARG A 65 -10.64 -7.46 8.96
N PRO A 66 -9.96 -7.75 7.83
CA PRO A 66 -8.62 -7.22 7.59
C PRO A 66 -8.61 -5.70 7.45
N VAL A 67 -7.46 -5.14 7.78
CA VAL A 67 -7.11 -3.74 7.56
C VAL A 67 -5.73 -3.64 6.93
N ASP A 68 -5.56 -2.69 6.02
CA ASP A 68 -4.26 -2.33 5.44
C ASP A 68 -3.41 -1.50 6.43
N LEU A 69 -2.21 -1.11 6.00
CA LEU A 69 -1.27 -0.38 6.86
C LEU A 69 -1.79 1.03 7.20
N GLU A 70 -2.36 1.74 6.24
CA GLU A 70 -2.95 3.07 6.41
C GLU A 70 -4.13 3.06 7.40
N GLN A 71 -5.01 2.08 7.27
CA GLN A 71 -6.12 1.84 8.20
C GLN A 71 -5.60 1.47 9.58
N ARG A 72 -4.55 0.66 9.69
CA ARG A 72 -3.91 0.39 11.00
C ARG A 72 -3.38 1.67 11.64
N ILE A 73 -2.73 2.54 10.87
CA ILE A 73 -2.25 3.84 11.35
C ILE A 73 -3.44 4.65 11.89
N ASN A 74 -4.52 4.78 11.11
CA ASN A 74 -5.71 5.52 11.51
C ASN A 74 -6.44 4.92 12.72
N LEU A 75 -6.45 3.59 12.88
CA LEU A 75 -6.95 2.94 14.09
C LEU A 75 -6.12 3.34 15.32
N CYS A 76 -4.79 3.35 15.22
CA CYS A 76 -3.96 3.84 16.33
C CYS A 76 -4.23 5.32 16.65
N ARG A 77 -4.43 6.16 15.63
CA ARG A 77 -4.74 7.58 15.82
C ARG A 77 -6.06 7.80 16.55
N THR A 78 -7.12 7.16 16.08
CA THR A 78 -8.46 7.32 16.64
C THR A 78 -8.59 6.65 18.01
N ASP A 79 -8.09 5.42 18.16
CA ASP A 79 -8.27 4.65 19.40
C ASP A 79 -7.30 5.07 20.50
N LYS A 80 -6.03 5.35 20.17
CA LYS A 80 -4.95 5.57 21.15
C LYS A 80 -4.56 7.03 21.30
N GLN A 81 -4.42 7.77 20.20
CA GLN A 81 -4.11 9.20 20.27
C GLN A 81 -5.36 10.06 20.52
N LYS A 82 -6.57 9.51 20.31
CA LYS A 82 -7.84 10.27 20.36
C LYS A 82 -7.77 11.49 19.44
N ALA A 83 -7.25 11.26 18.24
CA ALA A 83 -7.13 12.22 17.16
C ALA A 83 -8.01 11.77 15.98
N ASP A 84 -8.41 12.72 15.14
CA ASP A 84 -9.11 12.40 13.91
C ASP A 84 -8.24 11.52 13.00
N ALA A 85 -8.93 10.64 12.26
CA ALA A 85 -8.32 9.87 11.19
C ALA A 85 -7.75 10.84 10.14
N LEU A 86 -6.55 10.54 9.64
CA LEU A 86 -6.02 11.24 8.47
C LEU A 86 -6.80 10.78 7.25
N ALA A 87 -7.12 11.72 6.36
CA ALA A 87 -7.82 11.41 5.14
C ALA A 87 -7.02 10.41 4.27
N ASP A 88 -7.71 9.55 3.54
CA ASP A 88 -7.08 8.69 2.55
C ASP A 88 -6.34 9.54 1.49
N GLU A 89 -5.16 9.06 1.06
CA GLU A 89 -4.23 9.81 0.20
C GLU A 89 -3.74 11.16 0.76
N SER A 90 -4.02 11.51 2.03
CA SER A 90 -3.43 12.70 2.62
C SER A 90 -1.91 12.55 2.68
N ARG A 91 -1.22 13.69 2.57
CA ARG A 91 0.24 13.74 2.61
C ARG A 91 0.77 13.12 3.90
N GLU A 92 0.12 13.39 5.02
CA GLU A 92 0.50 12.90 6.35
C GLU A 92 0.30 11.39 6.50
N LEU A 93 -0.81 10.84 5.99
CA LEU A 93 -1.06 9.41 6.07
C LEU A 93 -0.06 8.64 5.22
N LEU A 94 0.16 9.12 4.00
CA LEU A 94 1.16 8.57 3.07
C LEU A 94 2.58 8.69 3.63
N ALA A 95 2.91 9.79 4.29
CA ALA A 95 4.22 10.01 4.92
C ALA A 95 4.46 9.03 6.10
N LEU A 96 3.48 8.86 7.00
CA LEU A 96 3.56 7.87 8.08
C LEU A 96 3.66 6.44 7.53
N ALA A 97 2.83 6.10 6.54
CA ALA A 97 2.86 4.78 5.90
C ALA A 97 4.23 4.51 5.23
N ALA A 98 4.80 5.49 4.53
CA ALA A 98 6.12 5.37 3.91
C ALA A 98 7.24 5.20 4.95
N TYR A 99 7.18 5.95 6.04
CA TYR A 99 8.17 5.87 7.12
C TYR A 99 8.14 4.51 7.80
N VAL A 100 6.95 3.97 8.10
CA VAL A 100 6.78 2.62 8.66
C VAL A 100 7.19 1.54 7.65
N ALA A 101 6.77 1.67 6.39
CA ALA A 101 7.03 0.66 5.36
C ALA A 101 8.53 0.54 5.02
N ARG A 102 9.26 1.66 5.03
CA ARG A 102 10.73 1.68 4.83
C ARG A 102 11.47 0.77 5.79
N GLN A 103 10.98 0.61 7.02
CA GLN A 103 11.59 -0.27 8.03
C GLN A 103 11.52 -1.75 7.65
N SER A 104 10.67 -2.08 6.67
CA SER A 104 10.52 -3.43 6.14
C SER A 104 11.15 -3.60 4.75
N ARG A 105 11.76 -2.55 4.18
CA ARG A 105 12.43 -2.62 2.87
C ARG A 105 13.54 -3.66 2.87
N GLY A 106 13.62 -4.45 1.80
CA GLY A 106 14.60 -5.54 1.68
C GLY A 106 14.17 -6.86 2.34
N ARG A 107 13.07 -6.87 3.11
CA ARG A 107 12.53 -8.10 3.71
C ARG A 107 11.54 -8.81 2.78
N PRO A 108 11.38 -10.14 2.91
CA PRO A 108 10.36 -10.85 2.17
C PRO A 108 8.96 -10.43 2.63
N ILE A 109 8.06 -10.24 1.68
CA ILE A 109 6.63 -10.09 1.91
C ILE A 109 6.12 -11.41 2.51
N ALA A 110 5.52 -11.30 3.70
CA ALA A 110 5.11 -12.43 4.52
C ALA A 110 3.69 -12.18 5.07
N PRO A 111 2.64 -12.29 4.22
CA PRO A 111 1.28 -12.12 4.67
C PRO A 111 0.96 -13.11 5.81
N PRO A 112 0.16 -12.72 6.81
CA PRO A 112 -0.06 -13.52 8.00
C PRO A 112 -0.66 -14.88 7.64
N ASP A 113 -0.18 -15.93 8.31
CA ASP A 113 -0.81 -17.24 8.25
C ASP A 113 -1.98 -17.27 9.24
N ASP A 114 -3.10 -16.65 8.85
CA ASP A 114 -4.31 -16.52 9.64
C ASP A 114 -5.51 -17.03 8.84
N ALA A 115 -6.12 -18.12 9.31
CA ALA A 115 -7.27 -18.73 8.65
C ALA A 115 -8.46 -17.76 8.47
N ARG A 116 -8.58 -16.75 9.34
CA ARG A 116 -9.64 -15.72 9.24
C ARG A 116 -9.49 -14.83 8.01
N LEU A 117 -8.30 -14.78 7.40
CA LEU A 117 -8.04 -14.02 6.18
C LEU A 117 -8.53 -14.75 4.92
N GLN A 118 -8.74 -16.07 4.97
CA GLN A 118 -9.07 -16.87 3.78
C GLN A 118 -10.32 -16.40 3.02
N PRO A 119 -11.45 -16.06 3.68
CA PRO A 119 -12.62 -15.54 2.97
C PRO A 119 -12.32 -14.23 2.23
N PHE A 120 -11.46 -13.38 2.80
CA PHE A 120 -11.09 -12.09 2.21
C PHE A 120 -10.08 -12.23 1.07
N ILE A 121 -9.17 -13.20 1.16
CA ILE A 121 -8.26 -13.57 0.06
C ILE A 121 -9.10 -14.08 -1.13
N ALA A 122 -10.07 -14.96 -0.88
CA ALA A 122 -10.96 -15.47 -1.92
C ALA A 122 -11.81 -14.37 -2.56
N ALA A 123 -12.32 -13.42 -1.75
CA ALA A 123 -13.01 -12.24 -2.26
C ALA A 123 -12.09 -11.37 -3.14
N GLY A 124 -10.83 -11.17 -2.73
CA GLY A 124 -9.83 -10.46 -3.52
C GLY A 124 -9.52 -11.14 -4.87
N ASP A 125 -9.36 -12.46 -4.89
CA ASP A 125 -9.18 -13.24 -6.12
C ASP A 125 -10.39 -13.11 -7.06
N ALA A 126 -11.59 -13.24 -6.50
CA ALA A 126 -12.83 -13.06 -7.26
C ALA A 126 -12.91 -11.66 -7.88
N LEU A 127 -12.58 -10.60 -7.13
CA LEU A 127 -12.52 -9.23 -7.64
C LEU A 127 -11.46 -9.05 -8.73
N TYR A 128 -10.27 -9.64 -8.54
CA TYR A 128 -9.18 -9.59 -9.50
C TYR A 128 -9.54 -10.23 -10.85
N ARG A 129 -10.37 -11.29 -10.82
CA ARG A 129 -10.85 -12.00 -12.02
C ARG A 129 -12.14 -11.44 -12.59
N ARG A 130 -12.91 -10.69 -11.82
CA ARG A 130 -14.19 -10.11 -12.23
C ARG A 130 -13.99 -9.07 -13.33
N ARG A 131 -14.72 -9.26 -14.43
CA ARG A 131 -14.81 -8.26 -15.49
C ARG A 131 -15.68 -7.10 -15.05
N GLN A 132 -15.20 -5.88 -15.27
CA GLN A 132 -15.81 -4.66 -14.77
C GLN A 132 -15.73 -3.54 -15.82
N GLY A 133 -16.62 -2.55 -15.66
CA GLY A 133 -16.65 -1.34 -16.47
C GLY A 133 -17.14 -1.54 -17.90
N GLN A 134 -17.24 -0.42 -18.63
CA GLN A 134 -17.71 -0.40 -20.02
C GLN A 134 -16.83 -1.27 -20.95
N LEU A 135 -15.54 -1.41 -20.61
CA LEU A 135 -14.60 -2.20 -21.41
C LEU A 135 -14.67 -3.71 -21.09
N ASN A 136 -15.44 -4.12 -20.06
CA ASN A 136 -15.64 -5.52 -19.67
C ASN A 136 -14.31 -6.29 -19.47
N LEU A 137 -13.36 -5.63 -18.78
CA LEU A 137 -12.01 -6.13 -18.50
C LEU A 137 -11.85 -6.51 -17.02
N SER A 138 -10.97 -7.47 -16.73
CA SER A 138 -10.52 -7.79 -15.37
C SER A 138 -9.03 -7.55 -15.19
N CYS A 139 -8.57 -7.49 -13.94
CA CYS A 139 -7.14 -7.33 -13.62
C CYS A 139 -6.32 -8.48 -14.20
N ALA A 140 -6.82 -9.72 -14.09
CA ALA A 140 -6.18 -10.92 -14.62
C ALA A 140 -5.95 -10.85 -16.14
N GLN A 141 -6.89 -10.29 -16.91
CA GLN A 141 -6.72 -10.19 -18.36
C GLN A 141 -5.52 -9.32 -18.76
N CYS A 142 -5.20 -8.29 -17.98
CA CYS A 142 -3.99 -7.50 -18.24
C CYS A 142 -2.77 -8.13 -17.58
N HIS A 143 -2.85 -8.39 -16.28
CA HIS A 143 -1.69 -8.65 -15.42
C HIS A 143 -1.31 -10.14 -15.29
N ASP A 144 -2.14 -11.06 -15.78
CA ASP A 144 -1.82 -12.48 -15.92
C ASP A 144 -1.69 -12.83 -17.40
N ASP A 145 -2.77 -12.70 -18.17
CA ASP A 145 -2.84 -13.17 -19.57
C ASP A 145 -1.92 -12.36 -20.52
N ASN A 146 -1.62 -11.10 -20.16
CA ASN A 146 -0.86 -10.17 -21.00
C ASN A 146 0.35 -9.57 -20.27
N ALA A 147 0.79 -10.18 -19.17
CA ALA A 147 2.01 -9.75 -18.47
C ALA A 147 3.21 -9.71 -19.42
N GLY A 148 4.02 -8.65 -19.33
CA GLY A 148 5.20 -8.44 -20.19
C GLY A 148 4.89 -7.87 -21.59
N ARG A 149 3.63 -7.89 -22.03
CA ARG A 149 3.20 -7.18 -23.26
C ARG A 149 3.13 -5.67 -23.02
N LYS A 150 2.68 -4.93 -24.04
CA LYS A 150 2.58 -3.47 -24.04
C LYS A 150 1.12 -3.01 -24.01
N LEU A 151 0.85 -2.00 -23.18
CA LEU A 151 -0.36 -1.17 -23.23
C LEU A 151 0.08 0.26 -23.54
N GLY A 152 -0.08 0.67 -24.80
CA GLY A 152 0.60 1.88 -25.31
C GLY A 152 2.12 1.75 -25.15
N GLY A 153 2.78 2.77 -24.58
CA GLY A 153 4.22 2.74 -24.30
C GLY A 153 4.64 1.90 -23.09
N ALA A 154 3.70 1.54 -22.20
CA ALA A 154 3.99 0.91 -20.92
C ALA A 154 4.04 -0.62 -21.03
N THR A 155 5.01 -1.25 -20.36
CA THR A 155 5.01 -2.72 -20.15
C THR A 155 4.02 -3.08 -19.07
N ILE A 156 3.18 -4.08 -19.32
CA ILE A 156 2.17 -4.55 -18.36
C ILE A 156 2.87 -5.39 -17.28
N PRO A 157 2.82 -4.99 -15.98
CA PRO A 157 3.43 -5.74 -14.89
C PRO A 157 2.55 -6.94 -14.47
N GLN A 158 3.07 -7.81 -13.60
CA GLN A 158 2.35 -8.96 -13.04
C GLN A 158 1.48 -8.62 -11.81
N ALA A 159 1.10 -7.35 -11.66
CA ALA A 159 0.33 -6.83 -10.51
C ALA A 159 0.94 -7.06 -9.11
N HIS A 160 2.23 -7.33 -8.97
CA HIS A 160 2.87 -7.44 -7.65
C HIS A 160 2.97 -6.06 -6.95
N PRO A 161 2.44 -5.89 -5.73
CA PRO A 161 2.40 -4.61 -5.04
C PRO A 161 3.61 -4.41 -4.11
N THR A 162 4.80 -4.81 -4.54
CA THR A 162 6.01 -4.86 -3.70
C THR A 162 6.49 -3.50 -3.18
N GLY A 163 6.10 -2.42 -3.85
CA GLY A 163 6.69 -1.10 -3.66
C GLY A 163 5.81 -0.05 -3.01
N TYR A 164 4.65 -0.41 -2.47
CA TYR A 164 3.69 0.57 -1.93
C TYR A 164 3.92 0.90 -0.44
N PRO A 165 3.66 2.16 0.00
CA PRO A 165 3.32 3.32 -0.82
C PRO A 165 4.45 3.72 -1.77
N ILE A 166 4.08 4.23 -2.95
CA ILE A 166 4.97 4.33 -4.10
C ILE A 166 5.01 5.76 -4.64
N TYR A 167 6.19 6.20 -5.08
CA TYR A 167 6.34 7.43 -5.85
C TYR A 167 6.22 7.10 -7.33
N ARG A 168 5.31 7.80 -8.02
CA ARG A 168 5.19 7.68 -9.48
C ARG A 168 5.58 8.97 -10.15
N LEU A 169 6.41 8.88 -11.20
CA LEU A 169 6.80 10.04 -12.00
C LEU A 169 5.57 10.71 -12.62
N GLU A 170 4.60 9.92 -13.11
CA GLU A 170 3.32 10.42 -13.62
C GLU A 170 2.53 11.23 -12.57
N TRP A 171 2.59 10.84 -11.30
CA TRP A 171 1.86 11.53 -10.24
C TRP A 171 2.63 12.70 -9.66
N GLN A 172 3.94 12.77 -9.91
CA GLN A 172 4.89 13.66 -9.23
C GLN A 172 4.68 13.65 -7.71
N GLY A 173 4.40 12.46 -7.16
CA GLY A 173 4.01 12.31 -5.76
C GLY A 173 3.87 10.86 -5.32
N LEU A 174 3.78 10.69 -4.00
CA LEU A 174 3.51 9.41 -3.37
C LEU A 174 2.02 9.04 -3.50
N GLY A 175 1.71 7.73 -3.52
CA GLY A 175 0.35 7.23 -3.43
C GLY A 175 0.27 5.81 -2.88
N SER A 176 -0.90 5.44 -2.37
CA SER A 176 -1.17 4.09 -1.85
C SER A 176 -1.43 3.08 -2.98
N LEU A 177 -1.53 1.80 -2.61
CA LEU A 177 -2.01 0.77 -3.53
C LEU A 177 -3.47 1.03 -3.94
N LYS A 178 -4.30 1.56 -3.02
CA LYS A 178 -5.70 1.90 -3.32
C LYS A 178 -5.80 2.89 -4.46
N ARG A 179 -4.99 3.95 -4.44
CA ARG A 179 -4.95 4.93 -5.55
C ARG A 179 -4.59 4.25 -6.87
N ARG A 180 -3.66 3.30 -6.87
CA ARG A 180 -3.37 2.53 -8.08
C ARG A 180 -4.57 1.70 -8.54
N LEU A 181 -5.19 0.95 -7.63
CA LEU A 181 -6.33 0.09 -7.94
C LEU A 181 -7.52 0.91 -8.47
N ARG A 182 -7.78 2.09 -7.90
CA ARG A 182 -8.74 3.08 -8.41
C ARG A 182 -8.44 3.47 -9.84
N ASN A 183 -7.20 3.85 -10.14
CA ASN A 183 -6.80 4.23 -11.50
C ASN A 183 -6.98 3.08 -12.50
N CYS A 184 -6.76 1.83 -12.07
CA CYS A 184 -7.03 0.65 -12.90
C CYS A 184 -8.52 0.51 -13.20
N LEU A 185 -9.41 0.64 -12.19
CA LEU A 185 -10.87 0.58 -12.39
C LEU A 185 -11.34 1.70 -13.34
N VAL A 186 -10.88 2.93 -13.12
CA VAL A 186 -11.19 4.06 -13.99
C VAL A 186 -10.69 3.81 -15.43
N GLY A 187 -9.49 3.24 -15.58
CA GLY A 187 -8.94 2.85 -16.88
C GLY A 187 -9.78 1.80 -17.63
N MET A 188 -10.45 0.91 -16.90
CA MET A 188 -11.42 -0.04 -17.45
C MET A 188 -12.82 0.57 -17.68
N ARG A 189 -12.98 1.87 -17.40
CA ARG A 189 -14.27 2.59 -17.35
C ARG A 189 -15.27 1.92 -16.40
N ALA A 190 -14.76 1.46 -15.26
CA ALA A 190 -15.56 0.99 -14.14
C ALA A 190 -15.72 2.10 -13.11
N GLU A 191 -16.79 2.03 -12.31
CA GLU A 191 -16.93 2.87 -11.13
C GLU A 191 -15.88 2.46 -10.09
N ALA A 192 -15.14 3.44 -9.56
CA ALA A 192 -14.18 3.19 -8.49
C ALA A 192 -14.90 3.17 -7.14
N TYR A 193 -14.56 2.20 -6.28
CA TYR A 193 -15.07 2.11 -4.91
C TYR A 193 -14.64 3.32 -4.06
N GLY A 194 -15.23 3.54 -2.89
CA GLY A 194 -14.71 4.49 -1.89
C GLY A 194 -13.30 4.09 -1.39
N TYR A 195 -12.49 5.02 -0.89
CA TYR A 195 -11.15 4.68 -0.36
C TYR A 195 -11.19 3.80 0.90
N ASP A 196 -12.29 3.89 1.66
CA ASP A 196 -12.59 3.09 2.84
C ASP A 196 -13.21 1.72 2.50
N ALA A 197 -13.49 1.46 1.23
CA ALA A 197 -14.19 0.27 0.78
C ALA A 197 -13.38 -1.02 1.05
N PRO A 198 -14.00 -2.07 1.60
CA PRO A 198 -13.32 -3.32 1.93
C PRO A 198 -12.76 -4.05 0.71
N GLU A 199 -13.27 -3.78 -0.49
CA GLU A 199 -12.81 -4.33 -1.76
C GLU A 199 -11.33 -4.05 -2.01
N TYR A 200 -10.84 -2.86 -1.64
CA TYR A 200 -9.42 -2.54 -1.82
C TYR A 200 -8.52 -3.35 -0.88
N VAL A 201 -8.95 -3.55 0.37
CA VAL A 201 -8.19 -4.37 1.33
C VAL A 201 -8.19 -5.83 0.91
N ALA A 202 -9.31 -6.34 0.40
CA ALA A 202 -9.40 -7.70 -0.13
C ALA A 202 -8.47 -7.90 -1.35
N LEU A 203 -8.48 -6.95 -2.30
CA LEU A 203 -7.58 -6.95 -3.45
C LEU A 203 -6.11 -6.88 -3.01
N GLU A 204 -5.76 -5.98 -2.10
CA GLU A 204 -4.39 -5.85 -1.57
C GLU A 204 -3.91 -7.14 -0.91
N LEU A 205 -4.75 -7.73 -0.07
CA LEU A 205 -4.46 -8.99 0.61
C LEU A 205 -4.22 -10.14 -0.38
N PHE A 206 -5.06 -10.24 -1.42
CA PHE A 206 -4.85 -11.20 -2.51
C PHE A 206 -3.55 -10.94 -3.27
N LEU A 207 -3.26 -9.69 -3.63
CA LEU A 207 -2.04 -9.34 -4.38
C LEU A 207 -0.76 -9.59 -3.58
N LEU A 208 -0.77 -9.35 -2.26
CA LEU A 208 0.37 -9.68 -1.39
C LEU A 208 0.48 -11.18 -1.13
N SER A 209 -0.63 -11.93 -1.14
CA SER A 209 -0.58 -13.40 -1.13
C SER A 209 0.16 -13.95 -2.35
N ARG A 210 -0.07 -13.36 -3.53
CA ARG A 210 0.65 -13.69 -4.77
C ARG A 210 2.12 -13.26 -4.74
N ALA A 211 2.43 -12.16 -4.06
CA ALA A 211 3.79 -11.65 -3.89
C ALA A 211 4.54 -12.23 -2.69
N ARG A 212 4.02 -13.29 -2.04
CA ARG A 212 4.66 -13.94 -0.89
C ARG A 212 6.10 -14.33 -1.24
N GLY A 213 7.04 -13.96 -0.38
CA GLY A 213 8.47 -14.24 -0.55
C GLY A 213 9.21 -13.24 -1.44
N MET A 214 8.53 -12.38 -2.21
CA MET A 214 9.17 -11.30 -2.94
C MET A 214 9.68 -10.22 -1.98
N THR A 215 10.73 -9.51 -2.39
CA THR A 215 11.30 -8.41 -1.60
C THR A 215 10.35 -7.22 -1.54
N LEU A 216 10.07 -6.70 -0.35
CA LEU A 216 9.39 -5.42 -0.18
C LEU A 216 10.36 -4.27 -0.55
N GLU A 217 9.93 -3.39 -1.45
CA GLU A 217 10.74 -2.31 -2.02
C GLU A 217 10.34 -0.92 -1.49
N SER A 218 9.31 -0.85 -0.65
CA SER A 218 8.68 0.40 -0.24
C SER A 218 9.60 1.38 0.52
N PRO A 219 9.53 2.70 0.25
CA PRO A 219 8.77 3.30 -0.84
C PRO A 219 9.51 3.16 -2.18
N ALA A 220 8.82 2.63 -3.19
CA ALA A 220 9.41 2.41 -4.51
C ALA A 220 9.25 3.63 -5.44
N VAL A 221 10.03 3.66 -6.53
CA VAL A 221 9.88 4.62 -7.63
C VAL A 221 9.48 3.90 -8.90
N ARG A 222 8.40 4.33 -9.55
CA ARG A 222 7.91 3.77 -10.82
C ARG A 222 7.55 4.90 -11.81
N PRO A 223 7.43 4.60 -13.12
CA PRO A 223 6.94 5.58 -14.09
C PRO A 223 5.54 6.06 -13.72
#